data_AF-A0A7S4HQE6-F1
#
_entry.id   AF-A0A7S4HQE6-F1
#
_cell.length_a   1.000
_cell.length_b   1.000
_cell.length_c   1.000
_cell.angle_alpha   90.00
_cell.angle_beta   90.00
_cell.angle_gamma   90.00
#
_symmetry.space_group_name_H-M   'P 1'
#
loop_
_entity.id
_entity.type
_entity.pdbx_description
1 polymer ?
#
loop_
_entity_poly.entity_id
_entity_poly.type
_entity_poly.pdbx_seq_one_letter_code
_entity_poly.pdbx_strand_id
1 'polypeptide(L)'
;MLEAVQNHTPQTLVIDEIGTSQEAYEAVSIRQRGIQLIATTHGETIADVIQNPTNRVLLGGVNTVILSAQERTAERAEKKTRLERRTAPAFDVCIEILAFNRWRVHHNVADAVDVVLRDLGEVVPCEIRTIGQNSVQLTTESFPDATTRISFELQPQELAE
;
A
#
# COMPACT_ATOMS: atom_id res chain seq x y z
N MET A 1 1.73 -14.93 -15.20
CA MET A 1 3.00 -14.43 -14.61
C MET A 1 3.78 -15.57 -13.96
N LEU A 2 3.08 -16.44 -13.23
CA LEU A 2 3.66 -17.53 -12.45
C LEU A 2 4.46 -18.60 -13.24
N GLU A 3 4.02 -18.94 -14.45
CA GLU A 3 4.70 -19.94 -15.30
C GLU A 3 6.14 -19.54 -15.64
N ALA A 4 6.35 -18.27 -16.02
CA ALA A 4 7.68 -17.75 -16.33
C ALA A 4 8.61 -17.83 -15.11
N VAL A 5 8.06 -17.57 -13.91
CA VAL A 5 8.80 -17.70 -12.66
C VAL A 5 9.17 -19.14 -12.35
N GLN A 6 8.28 -20.09 -12.59
CA GLN A 6 8.53 -21.52 -12.34
C GLN A 6 9.64 -22.09 -13.23
N ASN A 7 9.70 -21.65 -14.49
CA ASN A 7 10.65 -22.20 -15.46
C ASN A 7 12.02 -21.52 -15.44
N HIS A 8 12.10 -20.26 -15.00
CA HIS A 8 13.33 -19.47 -15.09
C HIS A 8 13.88 -18.99 -13.74
N THR A 9 13.09 -19.03 -12.67
CA THR A 9 13.49 -18.56 -11.32
C THR A 9 14.25 -17.22 -11.38
N PRO A 10 13.66 -16.17 -11.97
CA PRO A 10 14.37 -14.91 -12.17
C PRO A 10 14.65 -14.23 -10.82
N GLN A 11 15.70 -13.41 -10.78
CA GLN A 11 15.98 -12.56 -9.61
C GLN A 11 15.02 -11.36 -9.55
N THR A 12 14.62 -10.84 -10.72
CA THR A 12 13.75 -9.67 -10.86
C THR A 12 12.72 -9.92 -11.94
N LEU A 13 11.48 -9.51 -11.67
CA LEU A 13 10.37 -9.54 -12.62
C LEU A 13 9.81 -8.12 -12.78
N VAL A 14 9.75 -7.65 -14.03
CA VAL A 14 9.17 -6.36 -14.40
C VAL A 14 7.84 -6.61 -15.09
N ILE A 15 6.79 -5.99 -14.57
CA ILE A 15 5.41 -6.12 -15.01
C ILE A 15 4.95 -4.73 -15.40
N ASP A 16 4.28 -4.59 -16.54
CA ASP A 16 3.76 -3.28 -16.95
C ASP A 16 2.69 -2.84 -15.95
N GLU A 17 1.68 -3.66 -15.71
CA GLU A 17 0.59 -3.37 -14.79
C GLU A 17 0.06 -4.64 -14.10
N ILE A 18 -0.36 -4.51 -12.84
CA ILE A 18 -1.17 -5.52 -12.13
C ILE A 18 -2.58 -4.95 -11.98
N GLY A 19 -3.53 -5.48 -12.75
CA GLY A 19 -4.90 -4.96 -12.81
C GLY A 19 -5.97 -5.95 -12.35
N THR A 20 -5.65 -7.24 -12.30
CA THR A 20 -6.61 -8.30 -11.97
C THR A 20 -6.31 -8.98 -10.64
N SER A 21 -7.33 -9.57 -10.01
CA SER A 21 -7.15 -10.24 -8.70
C SER A 21 -6.20 -11.42 -8.82
N GLN A 22 -6.26 -12.15 -9.92
CA GLN A 22 -5.36 -13.26 -10.19
C GLN A 22 -3.90 -12.80 -10.26
N GLU A 23 -3.62 -11.73 -11.00
CA GLU A 23 -2.27 -11.16 -11.08
C GLU A 23 -1.77 -10.66 -9.73
N ALA A 24 -2.65 -10.04 -8.92
CA ALA A 24 -2.27 -9.57 -7.59
C ALA A 24 -1.88 -10.72 -6.66
N TYR A 25 -2.63 -11.82 -6.65
CA TYR A 25 -2.28 -13.02 -5.87
C TYR A 25 -1.02 -13.73 -6.42
N GLU A 26 -0.85 -13.77 -7.74
CA GLU A 26 0.39 -14.27 -8.36
C GLU A 26 1.59 -13.43 -7.91
N ALA A 27 1.48 -12.09 -7.92
CA ALA A 27 2.53 -11.18 -7.51
C ALA A 27 2.92 -11.40 -6.03
N VAL A 28 1.95 -11.48 -5.11
CA VAL A 28 2.23 -11.79 -3.70
C VAL A 28 2.95 -13.14 -3.56
N SER A 29 2.48 -14.16 -4.26
CA SER A 29 3.10 -15.51 -4.23
C SER A 29 4.53 -15.50 -4.77
N ILE A 30 4.80 -14.69 -5.80
CA ILE A 30 6.14 -14.53 -6.39
C ILE A 30 7.06 -13.77 -5.43
N ARG A 31 6.57 -12.71 -4.77
CA ARG A 31 7.34 -11.98 -3.75
C ARG A 31 7.76 -12.88 -2.60
N GLN A 32 6.87 -13.76 -2.13
CA GLN A 32 7.16 -14.73 -1.06
C GLN A 32 8.29 -15.71 -1.43
N ARG A 33 8.55 -15.93 -2.72
CA ARG A 33 9.68 -16.73 -3.20
C ARG A 33 11.01 -15.95 -3.22
N GLY A 34 11.00 -14.70 -2.76
CA GLY A 34 12.19 -13.85 -2.70
C GLY A 34 12.53 -13.15 -4.02
N ILE A 35 11.64 -13.20 -5.01
CA ILE A 35 11.85 -12.53 -6.30
C ILE A 35 11.52 -11.05 -6.16
N GLN A 36 12.38 -10.19 -6.70
CA GLN A 36 12.15 -8.75 -6.74
C GLN A 36 11.07 -8.44 -7.78
N LEU A 37 10.07 -7.65 -7.39
CA LEU A 37 9.00 -7.20 -8.28
C LEU A 37 9.14 -5.72 -8.59
N ILE A 38 8.90 -5.36 -9.84
CA ILE A 38 8.70 -3.98 -10.31
C ILE A 38 7.41 -4.01 -11.12
N ALA A 39 6.40 -3.23 -10.70
CA ALA A 39 5.12 -3.19 -11.38
C ALA A 39 4.46 -1.81 -11.24
N THR A 40 3.52 -1.52 -12.13
CA THR A 40 2.52 -0.46 -11.89
C THR A 40 1.19 -1.06 -11.46
N THR A 41 0.33 -0.23 -10.89
CA THR A 41 -1.05 -0.57 -10.54
C THR A 41 -1.92 0.66 -10.76
N HIS A 42 -3.20 0.45 -11.03
CA HIS A 42 -4.19 1.53 -10.96
C HIS A 42 -4.37 2.02 -9.52
N GLY A 43 -4.48 3.35 -9.38
CA GLY A 43 -4.62 4.10 -8.13
C GLY A 43 -3.70 5.32 -8.14
N GLU A 44 -4.20 6.49 -7.74
CA GLU A 44 -3.38 7.72 -7.68
C GLU A 44 -2.56 7.76 -6.37
N THR A 45 -3.13 7.23 -5.30
CA THR A 45 -2.55 7.19 -3.96
C THR A 45 -2.58 5.79 -3.35
N ILE A 46 -1.78 5.54 -2.32
CA ILE A 46 -1.87 4.32 -1.49
C ILE A 46 -3.30 4.12 -0.97
N ALA A 47 -4.01 5.21 -0.62
CA ALA A 47 -5.38 5.15 -0.14
C ALA A 47 -6.35 4.54 -1.18
N ASP A 48 -6.20 4.91 -2.46
CA ASP A 48 -7.03 4.36 -3.55
C ASP A 48 -6.78 2.87 -3.74
N VAL A 49 -5.52 2.46 -3.68
CA VAL A 49 -5.11 1.06 -3.80
C VAL A 49 -5.66 0.22 -2.64
N ILE A 50 -5.65 0.77 -1.41
CA ILE A 50 -6.25 0.14 -0.22
C ILE A 50 -7.76 -0.02 -0.39
N GLN A 51 -8.46 0.98 -0.95
CA GLN A 51 -9.91 0.91 -1.17
C GLN A 51 -10.29 -0.12 -2.24
N ASN A 52 -9.42 -0.41 -3.19
CA ASN A 52 -9.69 -1.40 -4.23
C ASN A 52 -9.47 -2.85 -3.71
N PRO A 53 -10.49 -3.72 -3.64
CA PRO A 53 -10.35 -5.10 -3.17
C PRO A 53 -9.34 -5.94 -3.97
N THR A 54 -9.21 -5.66 -5.27
CA THR A 54 -8.29 -6.35 -6.16
C THR A 54 -6.83 -6.02 -5.81
N ASN A 55 -6.51 -4.73 -5.70
CA ASN A 55 -5.13 -4.28 -5.58
C ASN A 55 -4.67 -4.14 -4.12
N ARG A 56 -5.56 -4.02 -3.14
CA ARG A 56 -5.20 -3.95 -1.70
C ARG A 56 -4.42 -5.17 -1.23
N VAL A 57 -4.59 -6.32 -1.91
CA VAL A 57 -3.81 -7.54 -1.67
C VAL A 57 -2.31 -7.28 -1.84
N LEU A 58 -1.91 -6.45 -2.80
CA LEU A 58 -0.51 -6.04 -3.02
C LEU A 58 0.06 -5.25 -1.84
N LEU A 59 -0.80 -4.58 -1.07
CA LEU A 59 -0.43 -3.79 0.10
C LEU A 59 -0.53 -4.58 1.40
N GLY A 60 -0.63 -5.91 1.34
CA GLY A 60 -0.72 -6.79 2.51
C GLY A 60 -2.15 -7.11 2.94
N GLY A 61 -3.16 -6.68 2.15
CA GLY A 61 -4.58 -6.83 2.46
C GLY A 61 -5.04 -5.92 3.60
N VAL A 62 -6.33 -5.91 3.88
CA VAL A 62 -6.93 -5.15 5.00
C VAL A 62 -7.81 -6.08 5.82
N ASN A 63 -7.79 -5.92 7.13
CA ASN A 63 -8.62 -6.65 8.07
C ASN A 63 -9.16 -5.73 9.15
N THR A 64 -10.37 -6.04 9.62
CA THR A 64 -10.95 -5.39 10.80
C THR A 64 -10.65 -6.25 12.02
N VAL A 65 -9.87 -5.71 12.96
CA VAL A 65 -9.63 -6.35 14.26
C VAL A 65 -10.48 -5.69 15.34
N ILE A 66 -10.88 -6.48 16.34
CA ILE A 66 -11.62 -5.97 17.51
C ILE A 66 -10.61 -5.66 18.62
N LEU A 67 -10.57 -4.40 19.04
CA LEU A 67 -9.69 -3.95 20.11
C LEU A 67 -10.26 -4.36 21.49
N SER A 68 -9.37 -4.79 22.38
CA SER A 68 -9.67 -4.94 23.80
C SER A 68 -9.84 -3.58 24.49
N ALA A 69 -10.40 -3.57 25.70
CA ALA A 69 -10.56 -2.33 26.47
C ALA A 69 -9.22 -1.63 26.75
N GLN A 70 -8.16 -2.41 27.01
CA GLN A 70 -6.82 -1.89 27.28
C GLN A 70 -6.20 -1.23 26.05
N GLU A 71 -6.28 -1.88 24.88
CA GLU A 71 -5.76 -1.33 23.61
C GLU A 71 -6.53 -0.08 23.21
N ARG A 72 -7.86 -0.07 23.38
CA ARG A 72 -8.66 1.13 23.13
C ARG A 72 -8.23 2.33 23.96
N THR A 73 -7.92 2.13 25.24
CA THR A 73 -7.44 3.21 26.10
C THR A 73 -6.03 3.65 25.71
N ALA A 74 -5.14 2.70 25.41
CA ALA A 74 -3.76 3.00 25.00
C ALA A 74 -3.70 3.80 23.69
N GLU A 75 -4.53 3.43 22.72
CA GLU A 75 -4.54 4.03 21.38
C GLU A 75 -5.57 5.15 21.21
N ARG A 76 -6.28 5.51 22.29
CA ARG A 76 -7.34 6.53 22.29
C ARG A 76 -8.42 6.28 21.22
N ALA A 77 -8.73 5.00 20.98
CA ALA A 77 -9.65 4.59 19.93
C ALA A 77 -11.13 4.80 20.31
N GLU A 78 -11.84 5.58 19.50
CA GLU A 78 -13.28 5.82 19.65
C GLU A 78 -14.13 4.60 19.30
N LYS A 79 -13.67 3.79 18.33
CA LYS A 79 -14.33 2.56 17.87
C LYS A 79 -13.73 1.32 18.55
N LYS A 80 -14.53 0.24 18.65
CA LYS A 80 -14.04 -1.07 19.13
C LYS A 80 -13.35 -1.87 18.02
N THR A 81 -13.26 -1.31 16.83
CA THR A 81 -12.67 -1.95 15.68
C THR A 81 -11.59 -1.08 15.08
N ARG A 82 -10.53 -1.70 14.55
CA ARG A 82 -9.40 -1.05 13.88
C ARG A 82 -9.09 -1.77 12.58
N LEU A 83 -8.65 -1.03 11.56
CA LEU A 83 -8.15 -1.61 10.32
C LEU A 83 -6.65 -1.88 10.43
N GLU A 84 -6.24 -3.06 9.97
CA GLU A 84 -4.84 -3.49 9.94
C GLU A 84 -4.53 -4.28 8.68
N ARG A 85 -3.25 -4.29 8.28
CA ARG A 85 -2.78 -5.20 7.23
C ARG A 85 -2.78 -6.65 7.72
N ARG A 86 -3.09 -7.60 6.84
CA ARG A 86 -3.01 -9.04 7.15
C ARG A 86 -1.58 -9.57 7.08
N THR A 87 -0.80 -9.03 6.14
CA THR A 87 0.54 -9.51 5.78
C THR A 87 1.44 -8.34 5.40
N ALA A 88 2.72 -8.62 5.13
CA ALA A 88 3.62 -7.63 4.56
C ALA A 88 3.21 -7.28 3.11
N PRO A 89 3.37 -6.03 2.66
CA PRO A 89 3.17 -5.65 1.27
C PRO A 89 4.07 -6.45 0.30
N ALA A 90 3.61 -6.62 -0.93
CA ALA A 90 4.38 -7.25 -2.00
C ALA A 90 5.58 -6.41 -2.47
N PHE A 91 5.55 -5.11 -2.20
CA PHE A 91 6.55 -4.14 -2.62
C PHE A 91 7.11 -3.40 -1.42
N ASP A 92 8.43 -3.22 -1.39
CA ASP A 92 9.11 -2.51 -0.30
C ASP A 92 9.01 -0.98 -0.47
N VAL A 93 8.98 -0.53 -1.74
CA VAL A 93 8.90 0.89 -2.15
C VAL A 93 7.68 1.12 -3.02
N CYS A 94 6.96 2.22 -2.80
CA CYS A 94 5.85 2.69 -3.64
C CYS A 94 6.12 4.11 -4.12
N ILE A 95 5.71 4.41 -5.36
CA ILE A 95 5.81 5.73 -5.96
C ILE A 95 4.42 6.17 -6.39
N GLU A 96 3.91 7.24 -5.80
CA GLU A 96 2.67 7.90 -6.23
C GLU A 96 3.02 9.01 -7.22
N ILE A 97 2.36 9.01 -8.38
CA ILE A 97 2.55 10.03 -9.41
C ILE A 97 1.60 11.19 -9.10
N LEU A 98 2.12 12.27 -8.50
CA LEU A 98 1.34 13.46 -8.15
C LEU A 98 1.13 14.39 -9.36
N ALA A 99 2.14 14.48 -10.23
CA ALA A 99 2.11 15.19 -11.50
C ALA A 99 3.19 14.64 -12.43
N PHE A 100 3.17 15.05 -13.71
CA PHE A 100 4.17 14.63 -14.72
C PHE A 100 5.63 14.77 -14.26
N ASN A 101 5.93 15.79 -13.44
CA ASN A 101 7.27 16.07 -12.94
C ASN A 101 7.36 16.01 -11.41
N ARG A 102 6.38 15.44 -10.72
CA ARG A 102 6.33 15.40 -9.25
C ARG A 102 5.82 14.06 -8.76
N TRP A 103 6.60 13.40 -7.91
CA TRP A 103 6.28 12.10 -7.34
C TRP A 103 6.46 12.11 -5.83
N ARG A 104 5.65 11.30 -5.16
CA ARG A 104 5.88 10.92 -3.75
C ARG A 104 6.46 9.52 -3.72
N VAL A 105 7.55 9.35 -2.99
CA VAL A 105 8.26 8.09 -2.82
C VAL A 105 8.12 7.64 -1.37
N HIS A 106 7.49 6.49 -1.22
CA HIS A 106 7.37 5.76 0.04
C HIS A 106 8.44 4.69 0.07
N HIS A 107 9.55 4.95 0.76
CA HIS A 107 10.65 3.98 0.89
C HIS A 107 10.31 2.78 1.77
N ASN A 108 9.27 2.90 2.61
CA ASN A 108 8.69 1.81 3.36
C ASN A 108 7.17 1.81 3.15
N VAL A 109 6.69 0.94 2.26
CA VAL A 109 5.26 0.79 1.97
C VAL A 109 4.49 0.32 3.19
N ALA A 110 5.10 -0.50 4.05
CA ALA A 110 4.42 -0.97 5.25
C ALA A 110 4.06 0.23 6.14
N ASP A 111 5.03 1.05 6.52
CA ASP A 111 4.79 2.22 7.38
C ASP A 111 3.75 3.17 6.78
N ALA A 112 3.85 3.43 5.47
CA ALA A 112 2.88 4.26 4.75
C ALA A 112 1.46 3.68 4.85
N VAL A 113 1.27 2.39 4.57
CA VAL A 113 -0.05 1.76 4.66
C VAL A 113 -0.60 1.76 6.10
N ASP A 114 0.23 1.49 7.12
CA ASP A 114 -0.24 1.50 8.51
C ASP A 114 -0.74 2.88 8.93
N VAL A 115 -0.03 3.93 8.53
CA VAL A 115 -0.41 5.30 8.82
C VAL A 115 -1.75 5.67 8.17
N VAL A 116 -1.99 5.19 6.94
CA VAL A 116 -3.29 5.39 6.28
C VAL A 116 -4.41 4.59 6.97
N LEU A 117 -4.15 3.35 7.39
CA LEU A 117 -5.16 2.48 8.00
C LEU A 117 -5.56 2.89 9.42
N ARG A 118 -4.63 3.45 10.21
CA ARG A 118 -4.88 3.78 11.61
C ARG A 118 -5.78 5.00 11.78
N ASP A 119 -5.74 5.96 10.86
CA ASP A 119 -6.54 7.21 10.93
C ASP A 119 -6.47 7.93 12.30
N LEU A 120 -5.36 7.75 13.03
CA LEU A 120 -5.12 8.36 14.36
C LEU A 120 -4.43 9.73 14.27
N GLY A 121 -4.29 10.29 13.06
CA GLY A 121 -3.51 11.50 12.81
C GLY A 121 -1.99 11.29 12.92
N GLU A 122 -1.52 10.03 12.97
CA GLU A 122 -0.11 9.70 12.82
C GLU A 122 0.38 10.14 11.44
N VAL A 123 1.61 10.67 11.37
CA VAL A 123 2.24 11.03 10.10
C VAL A 123 3.65 10.47 10.01
N VAL A 124 4.04 10.03 8.82
CA VAL A 124 5.39 9.61 8.46
C VAL A 124 5.99 10.55 7.43
N PRO A 125 7.31 10.78 7.45
CA PRO A 125 7.97 11.52 6.38
C PRO A 125 7.91 10.73 5.08
N CYS A 126 7.57 11.40 4.00
CA CYS A 126 7.65 10.87 2.63
C CYS A 126 8.58 11.75 1.79
N GLU A 127 9.30 11.16 0.86
CA GLU A 127 10.17 11.89 -0.05
C GLU A 127 9.37 12.38 -1.25
N ILE A 128 9.51 13.65 -1.60
CA ILE A 128 8.97 14.22 -2.83
C ILE A 128 10.10 14.47 -3.81
N ARG A 129 9.96 13.93 -5.01
CA ARG A 129 10.86 14.18 -6.13
C ARG A 129 10.20 15.13 -7.10
N THR A 130 10.85 16.24 -7.41
CA THR A 130 10.41 17.17 -8.45
C THR A 130 11.48 17.29 -9.53
N ILE A 131 11.12 17.00 -10.78
CA ILE A 131 12.00 17.19 -11.94
C ILE A 131 11.83 18.61 -12.49
N GLY A 132 12.94 19.35 -12.53
CA GLY A 132 13.11 20.59 -13.28
C GLY A 132 13.78 20.34 -14.63
N GLN A 133 14.14 21.41 -15.35
CA GLN A 133 14.70 21.29 -16.70
C GLN A 133 15.99 20.43 -16.77
N ASN A 134 16.85 20.50 -15.76
CA ASN A 134 18.14 19.77 -15.71
C ASN A 134 18.50 19.28 -14.31
N SER A 135 17.54 19.23 -13.38
CA SER A 135 17.80 18.85 -11.99
C SER A 135 16.63 18.09 -11.38
N VAL A 136 16.95 17.26 -10.39
CA VAL A 136 15.97 16.62 -9.51
C VAL A 136 16.07 17.31 -8.16
N GLN A 137 14.96 17.88 -7.68
CA GLN A 137 14.85 18.41 -6.33
C GLN A 137 14.18 17.36 -5.44
N LEU A 138 14.80 17.12 -4.28
CA LEU A 138 14.30 16.20 -3.26
C LEU A 138 13.84 17.03 -2.06
N THR A 139 12.57 16.91 -1.70
CA THR A 139 12.01 17.50 -0.48
C THR A 139 11.36 16.41 0.37
N THR A 140 11.05 16.72 1.62
CA THR A 140 10.34 15.81 2.51
C THR A 140 9.01 16.44 2.91
N GLU A 141 7.93 15.67 2.82
CA GLU A 141 6.59 16.07 3.25
C GLU A 141 6.04 15.09 4.29
N SER A 142 5.08 15.53 5.11
CA SER A 142 4.36 14.64 6.03
C SER A 142 3.25 13.90 5.28
N PHE A 143 3.13 12.61 5.54
CA PHE A 143 2.10 11.72 4.99
C PHE A 143 1.33 11.04 6.13
N PRO A 144 0.00 10.91 6.08
CA PRO A 144 -0.88 11.17 4.96
C PRO A 144 -1.18 12.66 4.82
N ASP A 145 -1.36 13.12 3.59
CA ASP A 145 -1.90 14.45 3.34
C ASP A 145 -3.43 14.46 3.50
N ALA A 146 -4.05 15.65 3.45
CA ALA A 146 -5.50 15.79 3.61
C ALA A 146 -6.32 15.01 2.56
N THR A 147 -5.73 14.73 1.39
CA THR A 147 -6.33 13.98 0.27
C THR A 147 -6.21 12.46 0.43
N THR A 148 -5.37 11.97 1.33
CA THR A 148 -5.13 10.52 1.54
C THR A 148 -6.09 9.90 2.58
N ARG A 149 -7.13 10.61 3.01
CA ARG A 149 -8.07 10.06 3.99
C ARG A 149 -8.97 8.99 3.38
N ILE A 150 -8.99 7.81 3.99
CA ILE A 150 -9.89 6.74 3.61
C ILE A 150 -11.21 6.85 4.36
N SER A 151 -12.31 7.00 3.63
CA SER A 151 -13.66 6.74 4.14
C SER A 151 -14.00 5.28 3.84
N PHE A 152 -13.72 4.37 4.76
CA PHE A 152 -14.15 2.97 4.61
C PHE A 152 -15.64 2.87 4.96
N GLU A 153 -16.51 2.90 3.95
CA GLU A 153 -17.83 2.28 4.04
C GLU A 153 -17.69 0.80 3.69
N LEU A 154 -17.31 -0.02 4.67
CA LEU A 154 -17.31 -1.47 4.47
C LEU A 154 -18.74 -1.93 4.19
N GLN A 155 -18.97 -2.58 3.05
CA GLN A 155 -20.22 -3.28 2.83
C GLN A 155 -20.29 -4.47 3.81
N PRO A 156 -21.44 -4.73 4.45
CA PRO A 156 -21.58 -5.75 5.51
C PRO A 156 -21.16 -7.18 5.13
N GLN A 157 -20.95 -7.47 3.84
CA GLN A 157 -20.69 -8.82 3.32
C GLN A 157 -19.24 -9.30 3.53
N GLU A 158 -18.27 -8.42 3.82
CA GLU A 158 -16.86 -8.81 4.05
C GLU A 158 -16.54 -9.22 5.50
N LEU A 159 -17.55 -9.28 6.38
CA LEU A 159 -17.41 -9.64 7.81
C LEU A 159 -17.57 -11.15 8.11
N ALA A 160 -17.78 -11.98 7.08
CA ALA A 160 -18.08 -13.39 7.25
C ALA A 160 -17.23 -14.25 6.30
N GLU A 161 -15.96 -14.44 6.65
CA GLU A 161 -15.15 -15.63 6.30
C GLU A 161 -14.10 -15.86 7.40
#